data_AF-M1MHM9-F1
#
_entry.id   AF-M1MHM9-F1
#
_cell.length_a   1.000
_cell.length_b   1.000
_cell.length_c   1.000
_cell.angle_alpha   90.00
_cell.angle_beta   90.00
_cell.angle_gamma   90.00
#
_symmetry.space_group_name_H-M   'P 1'
#
loop_
_entity.id
_entity.type
_entity.pdbx_description
1 polymer ?
#
loop_
_entity_poly.entity_id
_entity_poly.type
_entity_poly.pdbx_seq_one_letter_code
_entity_poly.pdbx_strand_id
1 'polypeptide(L)'
;MKNECPIDGQISIFDLLVIEVIKTKEISIKKEENIESDKLDSIVKLYSESCSRIVKTLSGALLVELDDKTLYFNSTGINEFELAKDAAIIPGEEIIIVI
;
A
#
# COMPACT_ATOMS: atom_id res chain seq x y z
N MET A 1 33.86 28.14 6.21
CA MET A 1 32.73 27.20 6.35
C MET A 1 33.17 26.12 7.33
N LYS A 2 32.35 25.81 8.33
CA LYS A 2 32.71 24.83 9.37
C LYS A 2 32.67 23.44 8.75
N ASN A 3 33.74 22.68 8.90
CA ASN A 3 33.78 21.27 8.55
C ASN A 3 32.85 20.56 9.55
N GLU A 4 31.67 20.16 9.09
CA GLU A 4 30.78 19.31 9.87
C GLU A 4 31.50 17.97 10.03
N CYS A 5 31.91 17.67 11.26
CA CYS A 5 32.55 16.41 11.59
C CYS A 5 31.45 15.34 11.59
N PRO A 6 31.45 14.39 10.64
CA PRO A 6 30.48 13.31 10.69
C PRO A 6 30.62 12.57 12.02
N ILE A 7 29.48 12.21 12.62
CA ILE A 7 29.45 11.46 13.88
C ILE A 7 30.07 10.08 13.60
N ASP A 8 30.84 9.54 14.56
CA ASP A 8 31.41 8.20 14.43
C ASP A 8 30.32 7.18 14.08
N GLY A 9 30.50 6.47 12.96
CA GLY A 9 29.53 5.52 12.41
C GLY A 9 28.59 6.07 11.33
N GLN A 10 28.64 7.36 11.00
CA GLN A 10 27.89 7.93 9.88
C GLN A 10 28.61 7.66 8.55
N ILE A 11 27.91 7.03 7.61
CA ILE A 11 28.39 6.83 6.24
C ILE A 11 27.78 7.92 5.36
N SER A 12 28.62 8.67 4.64
CA SER A 12 28.16 9.65 3.65
C SER A 12 27.52 8.94 2.47
N ILE A 13 26.40 9.45 1.97
CA ILE A 13 25.76 8.95 0.74
C ILE A 13 26.68 9.07 -0.49
N PHE A 14 27.66 9.98 -0.45
CA PHE A 14 28.65 10.17 -1.51
C PHE A 14 29.83 9.20 -1.44
N ASP A 15 30.01 8.56 -0.28
CA ASP A 15 31.05 7.55 -0.05
C ASP A 15 30.52 6.13 -0.26
N LEU A 16 29.22 5.98 -0.57
CA LEU A 16 28.64 4.69 -0.95
C LEU A 16 29.20 4.29 -2.33
N LEU A 17 29.65 3.04 -2.45
CA LEU A 17 30.04 2.46 -3.72
C LEU A 17 28.89 2.60 -4.71
N VAL A 18 29.18 3.20 -5.87
CA VAL A 18 28.19 3.35 -6.94
C VAL A 18 27.76 1.96 -7.38
N ILE A 19 26.55 1.56 -6.98
CA ILE A 19 25.89 0.38 -7.54
C ILE A 19 25.55 0.76 -8.98
N GLU A 20 26.14 0.06 -9.95
CA GLU A 20 25.72 0.21 -11.34
C GLU A 20 24.21 -0.01 -11.41
N VAL A 21 23.48 0.99 -11.89
CA VAL A 21 22.03 0.91 -12.04
C VAL A 21 21.77 -0.21 -13.02
N ILE A 22 21.39 -1.39 -12.51
CA ILE A 22 20.84 -2.46 -13.34
C ILE A 22 19.61 -1.83 -13.97
N LYS A 23 19.68 -1.55 -15.28
CA LYS A 23 18.54 -1.06 -16.05
C LYS A 23 17.35 -1.91 -15.67
N THR A 24 16.35 -1.30 -15.03
CA THR A 24 15.08 -1.94 -14.73
C THR A 24 14.61 -2.56 -16.03
N LYS A 25 14.56 -3.90 -16.11
CA LYS A 25 13.82 -4.55 -17.19
C LYS A 25 12.43 -3.95 -17.10
N GLU A 26 11.94 -3.32 -18.17
CA GLU A 26 10.52 -3.01 -18.27
C GLU A 26 9.77 -4.33 -18.08
N ILE A 27 9.26 -4.51 -16.87
CA ILE A 27 8.32 -5.57 -16.60
C ILE A 27 7.07 -5.07 -17.30
N SER A 28 6.81 -5.61 -18.49
CA SER A 28 5.46 -5.58 -19.02
C SER A 28 4.63 -6.29 -17.97
N ILE A 29 3.90 -5.51 -17.17
CA ILE A 29 2.92 -6.02 -16.23
C ILE A 29 1.90 -6.73 -17.12
N LYS A 30 2.10 -8.03 -17.34
CA LYS A 30 1.00 -8.87 -17.77
C LYS A 30 0.01 -8.73 -16.65
N LYS A 31 -1.12 -8.08 -16.96
CA LYS A 31 -2.28 -8.06 -16.11
C LYS A 31 -2.58 -9.52 -15.80
N GLU A 32 -2.20 -9.98 -14.62
CA GLU A 32 -2.58 -11.31 -14.16
C GLU A 32 -4.09 -11.24 -13.99
N GLU A 33 -4.79 -11.71 -15.01
CA GLU A 33 -6.23 -11.88 -14.96
C GLU A 33 -6.52 -13.09 -14.08
N ASN A 34 -7.26 -12.81 -13.00
CA ASN A 34 -8.25 -13.67 -12.34
C ASN A 34 -7.78 -15.00 -11.77
N ILE A 35 -7.28 -15.01 -10.52
CA ILE A 35 -7.38 -16.21 -9.66
C ILE A 35 -7.83 -15.90 -8.20
N GLU A 36 -7.75 -14.66 -7.68
CA GLU A 36 -8.13 -14.35 -6.27
C GLU A 36 -9.24 -13.30 -6.07
N SER A 37 -9.94 -12.86 -7.12
CA SER A 37 -10.97 -11.80 -7.02
C SER A 37 -12.13 -12.14 -6.06
N ASP A 38 -12.51 -13.42 -5.98
CA ASP A 38 -13.73 -13.83 -5.26
C ASP A 38 -13.72 -13.47 -3.76
N LYS A 39 -12.56 -13.53 -3.11
CA LYS A 39 -12.46 -13.23 -1.67
C LYS A 39 -12.59 -11.75 -1.39
N LEU A 40 -11.87 -10.91 -2.15
CA LEU A 40 -11.95 -9.47 -2.01
C LEU A 40 -13.35 -8.96 -2.40
N ASP A 41 -13.95 -9.50 -3.45
CA ASP A 41 -15.33 -9.17 -3.84
C ASP A 41 -16.34 -9.55 -2.73
N SER A 42 -16.11 -10.67 -2.04
CA SER A 42 -16.92 -11.07 -0.89
C SER A 42 -16.74 -10.12 0.30
N ILE A 43 -15.53 -9.63 0.56
CA ILE A 43 -15.27 -8.62 1.60
C ILE A 43 -15.95 -7.30 1.23
N VAL A 44 -15.84 -6.85 -0.02
CA VAL A 44 -16.51 -5.64 -0.50
C VAL A 44 -18.01 -5.73 -0.29
N LYS A 45 -18.64 -6.86 -0.65
CA LYS A 45 -20.08 -7.10 -0.41
C LYS A 45 -20.44 -7.18 1.07
N LEU A 46 -19.57 -7.74 1.91
CA LEU A 46 -19.84 -7.89 3.34
C LEU A 46 -19.91 -6.53 4.04
N TYR A 47 -19.06 -5.59 3.63
CA TYR A 47 -18.96 -4.27 4.25
C TYR A 47 -19.62 -3.16 3.43
N SER A 48 -20.24 -3.47 2.30
CA SER A 48 -20.77 -2.45 1.38
C SER A 48 -21.85 -1.56 1.99
N GLU A 49 -22.54 -2.00 3.04
CA GLU A 49 -23.61 -1.23 3.70
C GLU A 49 -23.19 -0.65 5.06
N SER A 50 -22.06 -1.09 5.62
CA SER A 50 -21.62 -0.77 6.98
C SER A 50 -20.29 0.00 7.05
N CYS A 51 -19.62 0.17 5.91
CA CYS A 51 -18.41 0.97 5.80
C CYS A 51 -18.73 2.45 5.53
N SER A 52 -17.82 3.33 5.93
CA SER A 52 -17.77 4.72 5.46
C SER A 52 -17.18 4.77 4.05
N ARG A 53 -16.12 3.98 3.81
CA ARG A 53 -15.51 3.84 2.48
C ARG A 53 -14.75 2.53 2.34
N ILE A 54 -14.59 2.08 1.09
CA ILE A 54 -13.70 0.98 0.72
C ILE A 54 -12.71 1.47 -0.34
N VAL A 55 -11.42 1.23 -0.12
CA VAL A 55 -10.34 1.66 -1.01
C VAL A 55 -9.53 0.45 -1.44
N LYS A 56 -9.25 0.36 -2.75
CA LYS A 56 -8.31 -0.58 -3.34
C LYS A 56 -6.96 0.10 -3.51
N THR A 57 -5.98 -0.46 -2.85
CA THR A 57 -4.60 0.03 -2.89
C THR A 57 -3.90 -0.41 -4.18
N LEU A 58 -2.79 0.24 -4.51
CA LEU A 58 -1.95 -0.11 -5.67
C LEU A 58 -1.33 -1.52 -5.57
N SER A 59 -1.19 -2.06 -4.35
CA SER A 59 -0.68 -3.43 -4.13
C SER A 59 -1.76 -4.51 -4.31
N GLY A 60 -3.01 -4.12 -4.56
CA GLY A 60 -4.15 -5.04 -4.63
C GLY A 60 -4.76 -5.38 -3.26
N ALA A 61 -4.26 -4.79 -2.18
CA ALA A 61 -4.89 -4.84 -0.86
C ALA A 61 -6.14 -3.95 -0.79
N LEU A 62 -7.00 -4.21 0.20
CA LEU A 62 -8.25 -3.51 0.44
C LEU A 62 -8.24 -2.85 1.82
N LEU A 63 -8.61 -1.57 1.86
CA LEU A 63 -8.87 -0.83 3.10
C LEU A 63 -10.38 -0.68 3.26
N VAL A 64 -10.92 -1.17 4.37
CA VAL A 64 -12.34 -1.01 4.72
C VAL A 64 -12.43 -0.09 5.92
N GLU A 65 -12.96 1.11 5.72
CA GLU A 65 -13.14 2.09 6.78
C GLU A 65 -14.51 1.95 7.42
N LEU A 66 -14.53 1.80 8.73
CA LEU A 66 -15.70 1.73 9.58
C LEU A 66 -15.78 3.02 10.44
N ASP A 67 -16.80 3.10 11.29
CA ASP A 67 -17.05 4.30 12.10
C ASP A 67 -15.93 4.67 13.06
N ASP A 68 -15.14 3.70 13.52
CA ASP A 68 -14.11 3.86 14.56
C ASP A 68 -12.69 3.51 14.08
N LYS A 69 -12.55 2.74 13.00
CA LYS A 69 -11.27 2.19 12.55
C LYS A 69 -11.26 1.84 11.07
N THR A 70 -10.06 1.54 10.55
CA THR A 70 -9.89 1.01 9.19
C THR A 70 -9.25 -0.37 9.23
N LEU A 71 -9.86 -1.34 8.57
CA LEU A 71 -9.34 -2.71 8.43
C LEU A 71 -8.49 -2.82 7.18
N TYR A 72 -7.28 -3.39 7.31
CA TYR A 72 -6.42 -3.68 6.16
C TYR A 72 -6.49 -5.17 5.81
N PHE A 73 -7.00 -5.46 4.62
CA PHE A 73 -6.98 -6.79 4.02
C PHE A 73 -5.90 -6.84 2.95
N ASN A 74 -4.96 -7.78 3.06
CA ASN A 74 -3.96 -7.98 2.01
C ASN A 74 -4.61 -8.50 0.70
N SER A 75 -3.81 -8.64 -0.36
CA SER A 75 -4.30 -9.09 -1.68
C SER A 75 -4.97 -10.46 -1.67
N THR A 76 -4.68 -11.31 -0.66
CA THR A 76 -5.29 -12.65 -0.50
C THR A 76 -6.60 -12.64 0.29
N GLY A 77 -7.03 -11.47 0.79
CA GLY A 77 -8.24 -11.28 1.59
C GLY A 77 -8.06 -11.59 3.09
N ILE A 78 -6.83 -11.63 3.61
CA ILE A 78 -6.57 -11.80 5.04
C ILE A 78 -6.52 -10.42 5.69
N ASN A 79 -7.30 -10.23 6.77
CA ASN A 79 -7.17 -9.05 7.64
C ASN A 79 -5.86 -9.16 8.43
N GLU A 80 -4.89 -8.30 8.14
CA GLU A 80 -3.57 -8.35 8.79
C GLU A 80 -3.50 -7.46 10.02
N PHE A 81 -4.12 -6.28 9.97
CA PHE A 81 -4.06 -5.30 11.05
C PHE A 81 -5.15 -4.24 10.92
N GLU A 82 -5.33 -3.50 12.02
CA GLU A 82 -6.25 -2.37 12.11
C GLU A 82 -5.45 -1.07 12.15
N LEU A 83 -5.97 -0.06 11.47
CA LEU A 83 -5.48 1.31 11.45
C LEU A 83 -6.49 2.21 12.15
N ALA A 84 -6.03 3.39 12.55
CA ALA A 84 -6.93 4.45 12.95
C ALA A 84 -7.88 4.81 11.79
N LYS A 85 -9.04 5.36 12.14
CA LYS A 85 -9.96 5.96 11.17
C LYS A 85 -9.25 7.02 10.31
N ASP A 86 -9.80 7.31 9.15
CA ASP A 86 -9.31 8.32 8.21
C ASP A 86 -7.91 7.99 7.67
N ALA A 87 -7.66 6.71 7.40
CA ALA A 87 -6.41 6.24 6.80
C ALA A 87 -6.10 7.04 5.52
N ALA A 88 -4.86 7.56 5.40
CA ALA A 88 -4.50 8.40 4.27
C ALA A 88 -4.55 7.60 2.97
N ILE A 89 -5.18 8.18 1.94
CA ILE A 89 -5.22 7.63 0.58
C ILE A 89 -4.09 8.27 -0.23
N ILE A 90 -3.35 7.44 -0.96
CA ILE A 90 -2.24 7.88 -1.80
C ILE A 90 -2.73 8.08 -3.25
N PRO A 91 -2.18 9.04 -4.02
CA PRO A 91 -2.48 9.15 -5.45
C PRO A 91 -2.27 7.83 -6.19
N GLY A 92 -3.28 7.39 -6.94
CA GLY A 92 -3.29 6.12 -7.69
C GLY A 92 -4.11 5.01 -7.05
N GLU A 93 -4.51 5.16 -5.79
CA GLU A 93 -5.48 4.25 -5.17
C GLU A 93 -6.91 4.53 -5.65
N GLU A 94 -7.72 3.48 -5.68
CA GLU A 94 -9.08 3.52 -6.20
C GLU A 94 -10.09 3.41 -5.06
N ILE A 95 -10.98 4.39 -4.93
CA ILE A 95 -12.09 4.32 -3.99
C ILE A 95 -13.23 3.55 -4.66
N ILE A 96 -13.61 2.40 -4.11
CA ILE A 96 -14.64 1.52 -4.67
C ILE A 96 -16.03 1.91 -4.15
N ILE A 97 -16.15 2.20 -2.85
CA ILE A 97 -17.42 2.55 -2.19
C ILE A 97 -17.19 3.75 -1.27
N VAL A 98 -18.18 4.65 -1.23
CA VAL A 98 -18.33 5.74 -0.24
C VAL A 98 -19.82 5.86 0.07
N ILE A 99 -20.17 5.97 1.36
CA ILE A 99 -21.55 6.17 1.83
C ILE A 99 -21.69 7.51 2.54
#